data_AF-A0A9P7CLY3-F1
#
_entry.id   AF-A0A9P7CLY3-F1
#
_cell.length_a   1.000
_cell.length_b   1.000
_cell.length_c   1.000
_cell.angle_alpha   90.00
_cell.angle_beta   90.00
_cell.angle_gamma   90.00
#
_symmetry.space_group_name_H-M   'P 1'
#
loop_
_entity.id
_entity.type
_entity.pdbx_description
1 polymer ?
#
loop_
_entity_poly.entity_id
_entity_poly.type
_entity_poly.pdbx_seq_one_letter_code
_entity_poly.pdbx_strand_id
1 'polypeptide(L)'
;MPWSQVVARNRTSLMNAIFEYNIHNSQQNKAIHSKAWRSGCYPGSVLLYMANRSESPVQLMALIVKQFPSRIAVATTKEGSRKIAEINFDPLDPAIDHILKDGIIFENDAVRLLPCRALDPTVPLVQF
;
A
#
# COMPACT_ATOMS: atom_id res chain seq x y z
N MET A 1 -7.85 7.27 -56.17
CA MET A 1 -8.39 7.02 -54.82
C MET A 1 -7.43 7.66 -53.81
N PRO A 2 -7.80 8.77 -53.15
CA PRO A 2 -6.92 9.38 -52.17
C PRO A 2 -7.16 8.75 -50.80
N TRP A 3 -6.08 8.29 -50.16
CA TRP A 3 -6.10 7.76 -48.81
C TRP A 3 -6.21 8.92 -47.81
N SER A 4 -7.21 8.89 -46.94
CA SER A 4 -7.36 9.83 -45.83
C SER A 4 -6.35 9.50 -44.73
N GLN A 5 -5.46 10.46 -44.43
CA GLN A 5 -4.55 10.39 -43.29
C GLN A 5 -5.37 10.47 -41.99
N VAL A 6 -5.41 9.37 -41.23
CA VAL A 6 -5.99 9.39 -39.87
C VAL A 6 -5.04 10.18 -38.99
N VAL A 7 -5.43 11.39 -38.62
CA VAL A 7 -4.74 12.20 -37.62
C VAL A 7 -4.77 11.40 -36.32
N ALA A 8 -3.61 10.88 -35.91
CA ALA A 8 -3.44 10.29 -34.59
C ALA A 8 -3.76 11.38 -33.56
N ARG A 9 -4.97 11.34 -32.99
CA ARG A 9 -5.27 12.08 -31.77
C ARG A 9 -4.24 11.63 -30.74
N ASN A 10 -3.41 12.56 -30.27
CA ASN A 10 -2.55 12.35 -29.12
C ASN A 10 -3.39 11.74 -27.99
N ARG A 11 -3.27 10.43 -27.80
CA ARG A 11 -3.77 9.75 -26.61
C ARG A 11 -2.73 10.02 -25.53
N THR A 12 -2.80 11.20 -24.91
CA THR A 12 -2.21 11.41 -23.60
C THR A 12 -2.91 10.46 -22.64
N SER A 13 -2.22 9.40 -22.27
CA SER A 13 -2.63 8.52 -21.17
C SER A 13 -2.79 9.37 -19.91
N LEU A 14 -3.96 9.28 -19.26
CA LEU A 14 -4.21 9.91 -17.96
C LEU A 14 -3.28 9.36 -16.84
N MET A 15 -2.51 8.30 -17.11
CA MET A 15 -1.57 7.73 -16.15
C MET A 15 -0.38 8.65 -15.82
N ASN A 16 -0.05 9.62 -16.68
CA ASN A 16 1.12 10.47 -16.48
C ASN A 16 0.80 11.88 -15.96
N ALA A 17 -0.47 12.32 -16.00
CA ALA A 17 -0.85 13.69 -15.66
C ALA A 17 -0.87 14.00 -14.14
N ILE A 18 -0.61 13.02 -13.28
CA ILE A 18 -0.56 13.22 -11.82
C ILE A 18 0.89 13.33 -11.30
N PHE A 19 1.91 13.04 -12.11
CA PHE A 19 3.30 12.93 -11.63
C PHE A 19 4.14 14.20 -11.72
N GLU A 20 3.66 15.30 -12.31
CA GLU A 20 4.47 16.52 -12.50
C GLU A 20 4.15 17.70 -11.58
N TYR A 21 3.25 17.55 -10.60
CA TYR A 21 3.14 18.54 -9.52
C TYR A 21 3.93 18.08 -8.29
N ASN A 22 5.07 18.76 -8.06
CA ASN A 22 5.97 18.69 -6.89
C ASN A 22 7.33 18.00 -7.08
N ILE A 23 8.01 18.20 -8.21
CA ILE A 23 9.48 18.17 -8.22
C ILE A 23 9.99 19.56 -7.86
N HIS A 24 9.78 20.00 -6.61
CA HIS A 24 10.53 21.09 -5.97
C HIS A 24 10.02 21.27 -4.53
N ASN A 25 10.31 20.31 -3.64
CA ASN A 25 10.68 20.64 -2.26
C ASN A 25 11.11 19.42 -1.43
N SER A 26 12.32 19.54 -0.88
CA SER A 26 12.83 18.88 0.34
C SER A 26 13.08 17.37 0.33
N GLN A 27 14.10 16.97 1.10
CA GLN A 27 14.33 15.61 1.61
C GLN A 27 13.14 15.14 2.48
N GLN A 28 11.95 15.05 1.90
CA GLN A 28 10.74 14.58 2.57
C GLN A 28 10.67 13.05 2.48
N ASN A 29 10.43 12.40 3.63
CA ASN A 29 10.17 10.97 3.77
C ASN A 29 9.33 10.44 2.59
N LYS A 30 9.94 9.60 1.75
CA LYS A 30 9.29 9.05 0.56
C LYS A 30 8.11 8.18 0.99
N ALA A 31 6.90 8.57 0.59
CA ALA A 31 5.68 7.82 0.83
C ALA A 31 5.41 6.83 -0.29
N ILE A 32 5.19 5.56 0.04
CA ILE A 32 4.83 4.53 -0.94
C ILE A 32 3.52 3.87 -0.50
N HIS A 33 2.48 3.98 -1.33
CA HIS A 33 1.20 3.34 -1.08
C HIS A 33 1.25 1.85 -1.43
N SER A 34 0.72 1.03 -0.52
CA SER A 34 0.54 -0.40 -0.73
C SER A 34 -0.49 -0.65 -1.83
N LYS A 35 -0.17 -1.57 -2.73
CA LYS A 35 -1.05 -2.02 -3.82
C LYS A 35 -1.59 -3.43 -3.55
N ALA A 36 -1.86 -3.74 -2.29
CA ALA A 36 -2.37 -5.04 -1.88
C ALA A 36 -3.90 -5.00 -1.80
N TRP A 37 -4.56 -5.66 -2.74
CA TRP A 37 -6.02 -5.75 -2.78
C TRP A 37 -6.43 -7.18 -2.47
N ARG A 38 -6.77 -7.44 -1.21
CA ARG A 38 -7.20 -8.75 -0.72
C ARG A 38 -8.28 -8.54 0.34
N SER A 39 -9.21 -9.48 0.44
CA SER A 39 -10.10 -9.56 1.60
C SER A 39 -9.28 -9.81 2.87
N GLY A 40 -9.59 -9.05 3.91
CA GLY A 40 -8.97 -9.24 5.22
C GLY A 40 -9.50 -10.51 5.87
N CYS A 41 -8.72 -11.08 6.78
CA CYS A 41 -9.18 -12.12 7.69
C CYS A 41 -10.07 -11.54 8.80
N TYR A 42 -10.02 -10.22 9.03
CA TYR A 42 -10.68 -9.53 10.13
C TYR A 42 -11.17 -8.11 9.74
N PRO A 43 -12.27 -7.57 10.31
CA PRO A 43 -12.76 -6.22 9.96
C PRO A 43 -11.77 -5.08 10.25
N GLY A 44 -10.88 -5.26 11.23
CA GLY A 44 -9.78 -4.34 11.54
C GLY A 44 -8.48 -4.63 10.76
N SER A 45 -8.52 -5.43 9.70
CA SER A 45 -7.35 -5.79 8.91
C SER A 45 -6.86 -4.65 8.04
N VAL A 46 -5.56 -4.44 8.08
CA VAL A 46 -4.81 -3.48 7.26
C VAL A 46 -3.70 -4.23 6.52
N LEU A 47 -3.56 -3.98 5.21
CA LEU A 47 -2.65 -4.69 4.31
C LEU A 47 -1.48 -3.83 3.89
N LEU A 48 -0.28 -4.40 4.01
CA LEU A 48 0.98 -3.78 3.64
C LEU A 48 1.65 -4.60 2.54
N TYR A 49 1.96 -3.97 1.41
CA TYR A 49 2.72 -4.60 0.32
C TYR A 49 4.22 -4.33 0.46
N MET A 50 5.03 -5.39 0.43
CA MET A 50 6.44 -5.35 0.81
C MET A 50 7.40 -5.96 -0.22
N ALA A 51 6.96 -6.25 -1.45
CA ALA A 51 7.82 -6.94 -2.41
C ALA A 51 9.13 -6.19 -2.73
N ASN A 52 9.15 -4.87 -2.55
CA ASN A 52 10.33 -4.02 -2.83
C ASN A 52 11.15 -3.70 -1.56
N ARG A 53 10.93 -4.44 -0.48
CA ARG A 53 11.58 -4.24 0.82
C ARG A 53 12.56 -5.38 1.12
N SER A 54 13.75 -5.02 1.60
CA SER A 54 14.79 -5.98 1.99
C SER A 54 14.58 -6.55 3.39
N GLU A 55 13.74 -5.93 4.21
CA GLU A 55 13.48 -6.37 5.59
C GLU A 55 12.95 -7.80 5.63
N SER A 56 13.44 -8.59 6.59
CA SER A 56 12.90 -9.91 6.88
C SER A 56 11.50 -9.81 7.51
N PRO A 57 10.67 -10.88 7.47
CA PRO A 57 9.40 -10.89 8.18
C PRO A 57 9.52 -10.54 9.68
N VAL A 58 10.59 -10.99 10.34
CA VAL A 58 10.83 -10.73 11.77
C VAL A 58 11.13 -9.25 12.03
N GLN A 59 11.98 -8.64 11.19
CA GLN A 59 12.31 -7.21 11.29
C GLN A 59 11.06 -6.34 11.10
N LEU A 60 10.21 -6.71 10.15
CA LEU A 60 8.93 -6.03 9.96
C LEU A 60 8.02 -6.18 11.18
N MET A 61 7.86 -7.40 11.70
CA MET A 61 7.01 -7.62 12.87
C MET A 61 7.49 -6.79 14.05
N ALA A 62 8.80 -6.76 14.31
CA ALA A 62 9.38 -5.92 15.35
C ALA A 62 9.09 -4.42 15.13
N LEU A 63 9.20 -3.95 13.88
CA LEU A 63 8.89 -2.57 13.51
C LEU A 63 7.42 -2.22 13.76
N ILE A 64 6.49 -3.08 13.33
CA ILE A 64 5.05 -2.88 13.52
C ILE A 64 4.69 -2.92 15.00
N VAL A 65 5.26 -3.85 15.77
CA VAL A 65 5.04 -3.96 17.22
C VAL A 65 5.50 -2.68 17.93
N LYS A 66 6.62 -2.10 17.51
CA LYS A 66 7.17 -0.86 18.07
C LYS A 66 6.28 0.35 17.76
N GLN A 67 5.81 0.49 16.52
CA GLN A 67 5.04 1.66 16.08
C GLN A 67 3.55 1.58 16.45
N PHE A 68 2.96 0.38 16.50
CA PHE A 68 1.53 0.17 16.70
C PHE A 68 1.27 -0.89 17.76
N PRO A 69 1.64 -0.66 19.04
CA PRO A 69 1.58 -1.69 20.09
C PRO A 69 0.16 -2.23 20.37
N SER A 70 -0.90 -1.52 19.98
CA SER A 70 -2.29 -1.96 20.10
C SER A 70 -2.69 -3.03 19.07
N ARG A 71 -1.86 -3.31 18.05
CA ARG A 71 -2.09 -4.42 17.10
C ARG A 71 -2.37 -5.72 17.86
N ILE A 72 -3.37 -6.45 17.40
CA ILE A 72 -3.74 -7.78 17.90
C ILE A 72 -2.80 -8.84 17.32
N ALA A 73 -2.55 -8.76 16.01
CA ALA A 73 -1.71 -9.73 15.32
C ALA A 73 -1.06 -9.14 14.07
N VAL A 74 0.02 -9.78 13.61
CA VAL A 74 0.63 -9.53 12.32
C VAL A 74 0.86 -10.87 11.63
N ALA A 75 0.31 -11.05 10.43
CA ALA A 75 0.51 -12.23 9.60
C ALA A 75 1.23 -11.84 8.32
N THR A 76 2.30 -12.55 7.97
CA THR A 76 3.01 -12.31 6.71
C THR A 76 2.78 -13.46 5.75
N THR A 77 2.36 -13.14 4.53
CA THR A 77 2.20 -14.12 3.44
C THR A 77 3.21 -13.81 2.34
N LYS A 78 3.87 -14.86 1.82
CA LYS A 78 4.75 -14.77 0.66
C LYS A 78 4.21 -15.69 -0.45
N GLU A 79 3.90 -15.10 -1.59
CA GLU A 79 3.43 -15.81 -2.78
C GLU A 79 4.27 -15.37 -3.98
N GLY A 80 5.23 -16.21 -4.38
CA GLY A 80 6.24 -15.84 -5.37
C GLY A 80 7.05 -14.61 -4.91
N SER A 81 7.05 -13.55 -5.73
CA SER A 81 7.67 -12.26 -5.42
C SER A 81 6.79 -11.35 -4.55
N ARG A 82 5.51 -11.67 -4.40
CA ARG A 82 4.58 -10.87 -3.58
C ARG A 82 4.83 -11.20 -2.12
N LYS A 83 5.09 -10.16 -1.34
CA LYS A 83 5.19 -10.24 0.11
C LYS A 83 4.17 -9.28 0.70
N ILE A 84 3.19 -9.79 1.43
CA ILE A 84 2.12 -9.00 2.04
C ILE A 84 2.19 -9.24 3.55
N ALA A 85 2.01 -8.18 4.33
CA ALA A 85 1.69 -8.29 5.75
C ALA A 85 0.26 -7.83 5.97
N GLU A 86 -0.47 -8.62 6.73
CA GLU A 86 -1.76 -8.26 7.29
C GLU A 86 -1.57 -7.93 8.76
N ILE A 87 -2.04 -6.75 9.16
CA ILE A 87 -1.96 -6.23 10.51
C ILE A 87 -3.39 -6.15 11.01
N ASN A 88 -3.67 -6.84 12.10
CA ASN A 88 -5.00 -6.95 12.67
C ASN A 88 -5.09 -6.04 13.88
N PHE A 89 -6.07 -5.15 13.88
CA PHE A 89 -6.45 -4.29 15.00
C PHE A 89 -7.85 -4.64 15.48
N ASP A 90 -8.22 -4.19 16.68
CA ASP A 90 -9.64 -4.12 17.04
C ASP A 90 -10.34 -3.14 16.06
N PRO A 91 -11.54 -3.44 15.54
CA PRO A 91 -12.16 -2.58 14.52
C PRO A 91 -12.47 -1.16 14.99
N LEU A 92 -12.53 -0.94 16.32
CA LEU A 92 -12.72 0.36 16.95
C LEU A 92 -11.41 1.02 17.39
N ASP A 93 -10.27 0.38 17.14
CA ASP A 93 -8.96 0.92 17.50
C ASP A 93 -8.65 2.16 16.65
N PRO A 94 -8.43 3.35 17.27
CA PRO A 94 -8.03 4.55 16.53
C PRO A 94 -6.71 4.37 15.78
N ALA A 95 -5.86 3.42 16.18
CA ALA A 95 -4.61 3.10 15.50
C ALA A 95 -4.81 2.73 14.02
N ILE A 96 -6.00 2.26 13.62
CA ILE A 96 -6.32 1.99 12.21
C ILE A 96 -6.25 3.28 11.39
N ASP A 97 -6.81 4.38 11.87
CA ASP A 97 -6.78 5.64 11.13
C ASP A 97 -5.38 6.25 11.12
N HIS A 98 -4.64 6.10 12.22
CA HIS A 98 -3.24 6.50 12.32
C HIS A 98 -2.37 5.75 11.32
N ILE A 99 -2.44 4.41 11.26
CA ILE A 99 -1.60 3.63 10.36
C ILE A 99 -1.96 3.86 8.88
N LEU A 100 -3.22 4.11 8.56
CA LEU A 100 -3.65 4.42 7.19
C LEU A 100 -3.19 5.81 6.73
N LYS A 101 -3.08 6.77 7.66
CA LYS A 101 -2.65 8.15 7.36
C LYS A 101 -1.13 8.32 7.38
N ASP A 102 -0.50 7.84 8.43
CA ASP A 102 0.91 8.11 8.74
C ASP A 102 1.83 7.00 8.21
N GLY A 103 1.30 5.78 8.09
CA GLY A 103 2.00 4.61 7.57
C GLY A 103 2.96 3.99 8.57
N ILE A 104 3.77 3.06 8.06
CA ILE A 104 4.87 2.43 8.79
C ILE A 104 6.17 3.04 8.31
N ILE A 105 6.95 3.59 9.23
CA ILE A 105 8.22 4.26 8.94
C ILE A 105 9.35 3.23 9.03
N PHE A 106 10.15 3.11 7.98
CA PHE A 106 11.35 2.27 7.98
C PHE A 106 12.56 3.14 8.35
N GLU A 107 13.14 2.88 9.52
CA GLU A 107 14.22 3.71 10.10
C GLU A 107 15.48 3.75 9.22
N ASN A 108 15.73 2.68 8.44
CA ASN A 108 16.94 2.53 7.64
C ASN A 108 17.02 3.49 6.44
N ASP A 109 15.88 3.85 5.85
CA ASP A 109 15.84 4.64 4.61
C ASP A 109 14.79 5.76 4.65
N ALA A 110 14.20 6.03 5.81
CA ALA A 110 13.17 7.04 6.04
C ALA A 110 11.98 6.94 5.08
N VAL A 111 11.77 5.76 4.50
CA VAL A 111 10.60 5.46 3.65
C VAL A 111 9.42 5.17 4.57
N ARG A 112 8.27 5.78 4.27
CA ARG A 112 7.00 5.37 4.88
C ARG A 112 6.20 4.54 3.89
N LEU A 113 5.79 3.35 4.32
CA LEU A 113 4.82 2.55 3.59
C LEU A 113 3.43 2.83 4.14
N LEU A 114 2.54 3.30 3.27
CA LEU A 114 1.15 3.51 3.59
C LEU A 114 0.40 2.22 3.28
N PRO A 115 -0.12 1.50 4.28
CA PRO A 115 -0.95 0.34 4.02
C PRO A 115 -2.33 0.78 3.52
N CYS A 116 -3.11 -0.19 3.07
CA CYS A 116 -4.51 -0.01 2.70
C CYS A 116 -5.41 -0.85 3.59
N ARG A 117 -6.64 -0.41 3.81
CA ARG A 117 -7.63 -1.23 4.51
C ARG A 117 -7.89 -2.49 3.70
N ALA A 118 -8.00 -3.63 4.36
CA ALA A 118 -8.36 -4.85 3.68
C ALA A 118 -9.79 -4.74 3.12
N LEU A 119 -10.06 -5.46 2.03
CA LEU A 119 -11.40 -5.45 1.47
C LEU A 119 -12.36 -6.17 2.41
N ASP A 120 -13.57 -5.62 2.52
CA ASP A 120 -14.65 -6.29 3.24
C ASP A 120 -14.99 -7.60 2.51
N PRO A 121 -14.89 -8.77 3.18
CA PRO A 121 -15.18 -10.06 2.55
C PRO A 121 -16.63 -10.19 2.08
N THR A 122 -17.54 -9.33 2.55
CA THR A 122 -18.94 -9.30 2.10
C THR A 122 -19.11 -8.61 0.75
N VAL A 123 -18.12 -7.84 0.28
CA VAL A 123 -18.16 -7.20 -1.03
C VAL A 123 -17.81 -8.24 -2.10
N PRO A 124 -18.72 -8.55 -3.04
CA PRO A 124 -18.46 -9.51 -4.10
C PRO A 124 -17.35 -8.99 -5.02
N LEU A 125 -16.26 -9.75 -5.11
CA LEU A 125 -15.19 -9.48 -6.06
C LEU A 125 -15.57 -10.01 -7.44
N VAL A 126 -15.75 -9.10 -8.40
CA VAL A 126 -15.93 -9.47 -9.81
C VAL A 126 -14.56 -9.78 -10.40
N GLN A 127 -14.35 -11.03 -10.82
CA GLN A 127 -13.18 -11.45 -11.59
C GLN A 127 -13.49 -11.24 -13.08
N PHE A 128 -12.62 -10.51 -13.78
CA PHE A 128 -12.67 -10.30 -15.23
C PHE A 128 -11.64 -11.17 -15.94
#